data_AF-A0A973XBI8-F1
#
_entry.id   AF-A0A973XBI8-F1
#
_cell.length_a   1.000
_cell.length_b   1.000
_cell.length_c   1.000
_cell.angle_alpha   90.00
_cell.angle_beta   90.00
_cell.angle_gamma   90.00
#
_symmetry.space_group_name_H-M   'P 1'
#
loop_
_entity.id
_entity.type
_entity.pdbx_description
1 polymer ?
#
loop_
_entity_poly.entity_id
_entity_poly.type
_entity_poly.pdbx_seq_one_letter_code
_entity_poly.pdbx_strand_id
1 'polypeptide(L)'
;MHRLQFHYTLSRQSSPALVRNPLIDLLQAVSTHGSISAGARALGLSYRHVWGELKRWEQELGSELLVWEKGQSARLTEFGAKLMWAEGQAQARLAPQIEALRSELERAFAVAFDAQAHVAMLYASHDHALGALREFALAADAWSATHTRLHLDMRFSGSVDAIRALNEGRCVMAGFHTLQNPQQGSVAEKVYKPLLKPGLHKIIGFATRTQGLMVAAGNPLQLRTLQNVQSRNARFINRPLGTGTRVVLDELLAQCGLLAAQFPGYAHTEPSHTAVAHAIASGAADVGLG
;
A
#
# COMPACT_ATOMS: atom_id res chain seq x y z
N MET A 1 -24.73 -12.26 -14.94
CA MET A 1 -23.57 -12.57 -14.09
C MET A 1 -22.33 -12.02 -14.80
N HIS A 2 -21.73 -10.96 -14.28
CA HIS A 2 -20.56 -10.32 -14.91
C HIS A 2 -19.29 -11.13 -14.62
N ARG A 3 -18.39 -11.26 -15.60
CA ARG A 3 -17.11 -11.97 -15.46
C ARG A 3 -15.95 -10.99 -15.67
N LEU A 4 -14.93 -11.06 -14.83
CA LEU A 4 -13.73 -10.24 -14.92
C LEU A 4 -12.69 -10.91 -15.84
N GLN A 5 -12.01 -10.13 -16.67
CA GLN A 5 -10.90 -10.56 -17.53
C GLN A 5 -9.66 -9.71 -17.24
N PHE A 6 -8.49 -10.35 -17.13
CA PHE A 6 -7.21 -9.67 -16.86
C PHE A 6 -6.27 -9.81 -18.06
N HIS A 7 -5.64 -8.69 -18.44
CA HIS A 7 -4.65 -8.61 -19.52
C HIS A 7 -3.45 -7.78 -19.05
N TYR A 8 -2.26 -8.03 -19.60
CA TYR A 8 -1.06 -7.23 -19.37
C TYR A 8 -0.34 -6.92 -20.68
N THR A 9 0.44 -5.85 -20.71
CA THR A 9 1.19 -5.39 -21.88
C THR A 9 2.63 -5.06 -21.52
N LEU A 10 3.56 -5.32 -22.42
CA LEU A 10 4.97 -4.93 -22.26
C LEU A 10 5.19 -3.51 -22.75
N SER A 11 5.82 -2.67 -21.93
CA SER A 11 6.18 -1.29 -22.26
C SER A 11 7.60 -0.98 -21.79
N ARG A 12 8.25 -0.02 -22.45
CA ARG A 12 9.56 0.52 -22.02
C ARG A 12 9.44 1.53 -20.88
N GLN A 13 8.24 2.05 -20.64
CA GLN A 13 7.97 3.02 -19.57
C GLN A 13 7.35 2.30 -18.37
N SER A 14 7.91 2.54 -17.19
CA SER A 14 7.32 2.12 -15.92
C SER A 14 6.02 2.90 -15.70
N SER A 15 4.95 2.20 -15.33
CA SER A 15 3.70 2.79 -14.88
C SER A 15 3.31 2.14 -13.54
N PRO A 16 2.57 2.84 -12.67
CA PRO A 16 2.11 2.28 -11.41
C PRO A 16 1.34 0.96 -11.65
N ALA A 17 1.64 -0.06 -10.85
CA ALA A 17 1.00 -1.37 -10.92
C ALA A 17 -0.42 -1.34 -10.33
N LEU A 18 -1.29 -0.52 -10.93
CA LEU A 18 -2.69 -0.35 -10.54
C LEU A 18 -3.60 -1.10 -11.51
N VAL A 19 -4.55 -1.85 -10.97
CA VAL A 19 -5.67 -2.36 -11.76
C VAL A 19 -6.59 -1.18 -12.00
N ARG A 20 -6.76 -0.74 -13.25
CA ARG A 20 -7.63 0.40 -13.57
C ARG A 20 -9.02 -0.07 -13.92
N ASN A 21 -10.02 0.64 -13.42
CA ASN A 21 -11.40 0.52 -13.84
C ASN A 21 -11.89 1.89 -14.34
N PRO A 22 -12.22 2.06 -15.63
CA PRO A 22 -12.68 3.34 -16.18
C PRO A 22 -13.88 3.94 -15.46
N LEU A 23 -14.79 3.10 -14.94
CA LEU A 23 -15.92 3.58 -14.14
C LEU A 23 -15.43 4.25 -12.86
N ILE A 24 -14.49 3.63 -12.15
CA ILE A 24 -14.03 4.15 -10.86
C ILE A 24 -13.14 5.37 -11.04
N ASP A 25 -12.30 5.39 -12.07
CA ASP A 25 -11.55 6.59 -12.47
C ASP A 25 -12.49 7.77 -12.72
N LEU A 26 -13.63 7.52 -13.37
CA LEU A 26 -14.69 8.50 -13.62
C LEU A 26 -15.36 8.96 -12.33
N LEU A 27 -15.85 8.05 -11.49
CA LEU A 27 -16.51 8.40 -10.22
C LEU A 27 -15.58 9.21 -9.31
N GLN A 28 -14.30 8.81 -9.23
CA GLN A 28 -13.28 9.53 -8.48
C GLN A 28 -13.06 10.93 -9.03
N ALA A 29 -12.89 11.07 -10.35
CA ALA A 29 -12.69 12.38 -11.00
C ALA A 29 -13.89 13.31 -10.78
N VAL A 30 -15.12 12.81 -10.89
CA VAL A 30 -16.34 13.60 -10.64
C VAL A 30 -16.44 14.01 -9.18
N SER A 31 -16.16 13.10 -8.24
CA SER A 31 -16.17 13.39 -6.80
C SER A 31 -15.12 14.43 -6.42
N THR A 32 -13.91 14.34 -6.97
CA THR A 32 -12.81 15.27 -6.68
C THR A 32 -13.06 16.65 -7.27
N HIS A 33 -13.60 16.75 -8.48
CA HIS A 33 -13.78 18.01 -9.19
C HIS A 33 -15.19 18.62 -9.06
N GLY A 34 -16.14 17.92 -8.44
CA GLY A 34 -17.50 18.41 -8.14
C GLY A 34 -18.39 18.61 -9.36
N SER A 35 -17.97 18.20 -10.56
CA SER A 35 -18.83 18.23 -11.76
C SER A 35 -18.36 17.24 -12.80
N ILE A 36 -19.32 16.73 -13.60
CA ILE A 36 -19.04 15.80 -14.71
C ILE A 36 -18.11 16.45 -15.74
N SER A 37 -18.34 17.72 -16.08
CA SER A 37 -17.52 18.45 -17.05
C SER A 37 -16.08 18.67 -16.56
N ALA A 38 -15.88 18.93 -15.27
CA ALA A 38 -14.52 19.07 -14.72
C ALA A 38 -13.82 17.72 -14.60
N GLY A 39 -14.51 16.66 -14.16
CA GLY A 39 -13.98 15.29 -14.14
C GLY A 39 -13.60 14.79 -15.54
N ALA A 40 -14.44 15.05 -16.55
CA ALA A 40 -14.14 14.70 -17.94
C ALA A 40 -12.85 15.37 -18.44
N ARG A 41 -12.68 16.67 -18.18
CA ARG A 41 -11.45 17.40 -18.54
C ARG A 41 -10.21 16.84 -17.84
N ALA A 42 -10.32 16.46 -16.56
CA ALA A 42 -9.21 15.88 -15.81
C ALA A 42 -8.76 14.52 -16.39
N LEU A 43 -9.68 13.75 -16.96
CA LEU A 43 -9.41 12.48 -17.62
C LEU A 43 -9.04 12.61 -19.11
N GLY A 44 -9.04 13.83 -19.67
CA GLY A 44 -8.82 14.05 -21.10
C GLY A 44 -9.96 13.54 -21.99
N LEU A 45 -11.18 13.41 -21.46
CA LEU A 45 -12.35 12.87 -22.14
C LEU A 45 -13.37 13.98 -22.47
N SER A 46 -14.19 13.75 -23.50
CA SER A 46 -15.31 14.66 -23.80
C SER A 46 -16.47 14.45 -22.81
N TYR A 47 -17.21 15.53 -22.50
CA TYR A 47 -18.41 15.46 -21.66
C TYR A 47 -19.41 14.41 -22.17
N ARG A 48 -19.66 14.38 -23.49
CA ARG A 48 -20.59 13.44 -24.13
C ARG A 48 -20.18 11.99 -23.89
N HIS A 49 -18.88 11.69 -23.96
CA HIS A 49 -18.37 10.34 -23.73
C HIS A 49 -18.57 9.92 -22.27
N VAL A 50 -18.15 10.77 -21.32
CA VAL A 50 -18.31 10.51 -19.88
C VAL A 50 -19.78 10.33 -19.49
N TRP A 51 -20.67 11.17 -20.04
CA TRP A 51 -22.11 11.04 -19.82
C TRP A 51 -22.68 9.73 -20.37
N GLY A 52 -22.26 9.33 -21.58
CA GLY A 52 -22.67 8.07 -22.18
C GLY A 52 -22.22 6.85 -21.36
N GLU A 53 -20.97 6.86 -20.90
CA GLU A 53 -20.41 5.80 -20.04
C GLU A 53 -21.13 5.72 -18.69
N LEU A 54 -21.41 6.85 -18.04
CA LEU A 54 -22.20 6.88 -16.82
C LEU A 54 -23.57 6.24 -17.01
N LYS A 55 -24.31 6.62 -18.06
CA LYS A 55 -25.63 6.05 -18.33
C LYS A 55 -25.58 4.57 -18.68
N ARG A 56 -24.55 4.13 -19.41
CA ARG A 56 -24.31 2.72 -19.68
C ARG A 56 -24.11 1.93 -18.37
N TRP A 57 -23.25 2.42 -17.48
CA TRP A 57 -22.99 1.77 -16.19
C TRP A 57 -24.20 1.79 -15.26
N GLU A 58 -24.96 2.89 -15.18
CA GLU A 58 -26.20 2.95 -14.39
C GLU A 58 -27.23 1.92 -14.88
N GLN A 59 -27.33 1.73 -16.19
CA GLN A 59 -28.19 0.71 -16.80
C GLN A 59 -27.70 -0.71 -16.51
N GLU A 60 -26.40 -0.97 -16.63
CA GLU A 60 -25.81 -2.29 -16.37
C GLU A 60 -25.90 -2.68 -14.87
N LEU A 61 -25.71 -1.71 -13.97
CA LEU A 61 -25.73 -1.92 -12.52
C LEU A 61 -27.14 -1.82 -11.91
N GLY A 62 -28.10 -1.25 -12.63
CA GLY A 62 -29.48 -1.06 -12.16
C GLY A 62 -29.58 -0.05 -11.01
N SER A 63 -28.65 0.90 -10.90
CA SER A 63 -28.61 1.90 -9.83
C SER A 63 -27.95 3.18 -10.32
N GLU A 64 -28.48 4.32 -9.90
CA GLU A 64 -27.89 5.62 -10.20
C GLU A 64 -26.55 5.79 -9.47
N LEU A 65 -25.58 6.39 -10.15
CA LEU A 65 -24.22 6.58 -9.65
C LEU A 65 -23.98 8.03 -9.21
N LEU A 66 -24.68 8.97 -9.84
CA LEU A 66 -24.54 10.40 -9.59
C LEU A 66 -25.90 11.06 -9.39
N VAL A 67 -25.97 11.98 -8.43
CA VAL A 67 -27.08 12.92 -8.27
C VAL A 67 -26.60 14.30 -8.71
N TRP A 68 -27.44 15.01 -9.45
CA TRP A 68 -27.24 16.42 -9.74
C TRP A 68 -28.56 17.17 -9.64
N GLU A 69 -28.54 18.31 -8.97
CA GLU A 69 -29.63 19.28 -8.97
C GLU A 69 -29.25 20.52 -9.78
N LYS A 70 -30.23 21.18 -10.39
CA LYS A 70 -29.98 22.37 -11.22
C LYS A 70 -29.35 23.48 -10.36
N GLY A 71 -28.09 23.82 -10.65
CA GLY A 71 -27.33 24.82 -9.90
C GLY A 71 -26.42 24.26 -8.80
N GLN A 72 -26.37 22.94 -8.60
CA GLN A 72 -25.48 22.29 -7.63
C GLN A 72 -24.40 21.42 -8.29
N SER A 73 -23.30 21.23 -7.57
CA SER A 73 -22.23 20.29 -7.92
C SER A 73 -22.76 18.86 -8.06
N ALA A 74 -22.26 18.12 -9.05
CA ALA A 74 -22.57 16.69 -9.17
C ALA A 74 -21.96 15.95 -7.97
N ARG A 75 -22.73 15.06 -7.34
CA ARG A 75 -22.30 14.26 -6.18
C ARG A 75 -22.56 12.79 -6.45
N LEU A 76 -21.72 11.93 -5.87
CA LEU A 76 -21.98 10.49 -5.88
C LEU A 76 -23.27 10.18 -5.11
N THR A 77 -24.07 9.25 -5.62
CA THR A 77 -25.14 8.62 -4.82
C THR A 77 -24.50 7.82 -3.68
N GLU A 78 -25.31 7.40 -2.69
CA GLU A 78 -24.82 6.48 -1.66
C GLU A 78 -24.28 5.18 -2.28
N PHE A 79 -24.94 4.68 -3.32
CA PHE A 79 -24.49 3.51 -4.07
C PHE A 79 -23.16 3.77 -4.79
N GLY A 80 -23.05 4.86 -5.54
CA GLY A 80 -21.82 5.24 -6.25
C GLY A 80 -20.64 5.45 -5.30
N ALA A 81 -20.87 6.07 -4.14
CA ALA A 81 -19.87 6.23 -3.09
C ALA A 81 -19.44 4.89 -2.50
N LYS A 82 -20.38 4.01 -2.14
CA LYS A 82 -20.08 2.66 -1.63
C LYS A 82 -19.28 1.83 -2.64
N LEU A 83 -19.65 1.88 -3.92
CA LEU A 83 -18.95 1.18 -4.99
C LEU A 83 -17.50 1.68 -5.14
N MET A 84 -17.31 3.00 -5.19
CA MET A 84 -15.99 3.63 -5.29
C MET A 84 -15.10 3.24 -4.09
N TRP A 85 -15.62 3.31 -2.87
CA TRP A 85 -14.85 2.94 -1.67
C TRP A 85 -14.54 1.45 -1.59
N ALA A 86 -15.49 0.59 -1.94
CA ALA A 86 -15.29 -0.85 -1.93
C ALA A 86 -14.22 -1.28 -2.95
N GLU A 87 -14.24 -0.69 -4.15
CA GLU A 87 -13.25 -0.97 -5.18
C GLU A 87 -11.87 -0.42 -4.80
N GLY A 88 -11.78 0.81 -4.31
CA GLY A 88 -10.53 1.38 -3.80
C GLY A 88 -9.92 0.55 -2.67
N GLN A 89 -10.73 0.05 -1.73
CA GLN A 89 -10.26 -0.85 -0.67
C GLN A 89 -9.73 -2.17 -1.25
N ALA A 90 -10.43 -2.75 -2.22
CA ALA A 90 -9.99 -3.98 -2.87
C ALA A 90 -8.65 -3.78 -3.61
N GLN A 91 -8.50 -2.68 -4.36
CA GLN A 91 -7.25 -2.33 -5.02
C GLN A 91 -6.12 -2.13 -4.01
N ALA A 92 -6.34 -1.37 -2.93
CA ALA A 92 -5.34 -1.10 -1.91
C ALA A 92 -4.86 -2.39 -1.20
N ARG A 93 -5.76 -3.36 -1.03
CA ARG A 93 -5.44 -4.68 -0.47
C ARG A 93 -4.64 -5.56 -1.42
N LEU A 94 -4.94 -5.50 -2.72
CA LEU A 94 -4.31 -6.34 -3.76
C LEU A 94 -3.01 -5.74 -4.33
N ALA A 95 -2.76 -4.44 -4.11
CA ALA A 95 -1.60 -3.75 -4.65
C ALA A 95 -0.26 -4.45 -4.35
N PRO A 96 0.03 -4.98 -3.14
CA PRO A 96 1.26 -5.71 -2.90
C PRO A 96 1.40 -6.98 -3.74
N GLN A 97 0.31 -7.72 -3.97
CA GLN A 97 0.30 -8.95 -4.76
C GLN A 97 0.45 -8.65 -6.26
N ILE A 98 -0.20 -7.59 -6.75
CA ILE A 98 -0.06 -7.14 -8.15
C ILE A 98 1.38 -6.71 -8.42
N GLU A 99 1.99 -5.98 -7.49
CA GLU A 99 3.38 -5.56 -7.60
C GLU A 99 4.35 -6.77 -7.57
N ALA A 100 4.08 -7.76 -6.72
CA ALA A 100 4.86 -9.00 -6.69
C ALA A 100 4.75 -9.79 -8.01
N LEU A 101 3.55 -9.89 -8.59
CA LEU A 101 3.32 -10.51 -9.90
C LEU A 101 4.07 -9.75 -11.00
N ARG A 102 4.02 -8.41 -11.00
CA ARG A 102 4.74 -7.58 -11.96
C ARG A 102 6.25 -7.81 -11.86
N SER A 103 6.82 -7.77 -10.65
CA SER A 103 8.25 -8.03 -10.41
C SER A 103 8.67 -9.40 -10.93
N GLU A 104 7.83 -10.43 -10.73
CA GLU A 104 8.10 -11.78 -11.21
C GLU A 104 8.11 -11.88 -12.74
N LEU A 105 7.14 -11.25 -13.41
CA LEU A 105 7.08 -11.19 -14.87
C LEU A 105 8.27 -10.41 -15.44
N GLU A 106 8.58 -9.24 -14.89
CA GLU A 106 9.72 -8.42 -15.31
C GLU A 106 11.04 -9.16 -15.19
N ARG A 107 11.23 -9.92 -14.11
CA ARG A 107 12.39 -10.82 -13.96
C ARG A 107 12.42 -11.90 -15.04
N ALA A 108 11.30 -12.58 -15.28
CA ALA A 108 11.24 -13.64 -16.30
C ALA A 108 11.62 -13.10 -17.68
N PHE A 109 11.16 -11.88 -18.02
CA PHE A 109 11.56 -11.20 -19.24
C PHE A 109 13.03 -10.75 -19.22
N ALA A 110 13.52 -10.18 -18.12
CA ALA A 110 14.91 -9.74 -18.02
C ALA A 110 15.91 -10.88 -18.27
N VAL A 111 15.68 -12.04 -17.63
CA VAL A 111 16.50 -13.24 -17.83
C VAL A 111 16.40 -13.75 -19.27
N ALA A 112 15.23 -13.66 -19.90
CA ALA A 112 15.05 -14.05 -21.30
C ALA A 112 15.74 -13.11 -22.29
N PHE A 113 15.84 -11.81 -21.97
CA PHE A 113 16.42 -10.79 -22.85
C PHE A 113 17.93 -10.58 -22.65
N ASP A 114 18.47 -10.87 -21.46
CA ASP A 114 19.88 -10.68 -21.13
C ASP A 114 20.40 -11.81 -20.23
N ALA A 115 21.15 -12.74 -20.82
CA ALA A 115 21.76 -13.87 -20.09
C ALA A 115 22.87 -13.43 -19.11
N GLN A 116 23.34 -12.19 -19.18
CA GLN A 116 24.33 -11.61 -18.26
C GLN A 116 23.69 -10.74 -17.17
N ALA A 117 22.36 -10.62 -17.16
CA ALA A 117 21.63 -9.89 -16.12
C ALA A 117 21.90 -10.51 -14.74
N HIS A 118 22.43 -9.71 -13.83
CA HIS A 118 22.59 -10.13 -12.44
C HIS A 118 21.24 -9.96 -11.73
N VAL A 119 20.73 -11.02 -11.11
CA VAL A 119 19.48 -10.98 -10.35
C VAL A 119 19.80 -11.19 -8.88
N ALA A 120 19.43 -10.23 -8.04
CA ALA A 120 19.52 -10.36 -6.59
C ALA A 120 18.11 -10.40 -5.98
N MET A 121 17.84 -11.46 -5.24
CA MET A 121 16.55 -11.66 -4.59
C MET A 121 16.51 -10.94 -3.25
N LEU A 122 15.48 -10.13 -3.03
CA LEU A 122 15.27 -9.31 -1.84
C LEU A 122 13.87 -9.56 -1.29
N TYR A 123 13.78 -10.05 -0.06
CA TYR A 123 12.51 -10.07 0.67
C TYR A 123 12.44 -8.85 1.56
N ALA A 124 11.34 -8.09 1.53
CA ALA A 124 11.27 -6.88 2.34
C ALA A 124 9.86 -6.50 2.78
N SER A 125 9.78 -5.73 3.88
CA SER A 125 8.57 -4.95 4.17
C SER A 125 8.30 -3.94 3.05
N HIS A 126 7.04 -3.85 2.63
CA HIS A 126 6.65 -2.92 1.57
C HIS A 126 6.87 -1.46 2.01
N ASP A 127 7.63 -0.73 1.20
CA ASP A 127 7.96 0.68 1.38
C ASP A 127 8.23 1.31 0.01
N HIS A 128 7.82 2.57 -0.20
CA HIS A 128 8.01 3.27 -1.46
C HIS A 128 9.50 3.46 -1.82
N ALA A 129 10.38 3.59 -0.82
CA ALA A 129 11.82 3.74 -1.06
C ALA A 129 12.42 2.54 -1.80
N LEU A 130 11.87 1.34 -1.61
CA LEU A 130 12.33 0.14 -2.32
C LEU A 130 12.02 0.20 -3.82
N GLY A 131 10.92 0.82 -4.21
CA GLY A 131 10.61 1.07 -5.62
C GLY A 131 11.71 1.91 -6.29
N ALA A 132 12.11 3.00 -5.64
CA ALA A 132 13.20 3.86 -6.10
C ALA A 132 14.55 3.13 -6.12
N LEU A 133 14.84 2.28 -5.13
CA LEU A 133 16.05 1.45 -5.11
C LEU A 133 16.10 0.48 -6.30
N ARG A 134 14.98 -0.14 -6.66
CA ARG A 134 14.91 -1.00 -7.85
C ARG A 134 15.14 -0.21 -9.13
N GLU A 135 14.53 0.95 -9.28
CA GLU A 135 14.76 1.82 -10.44
C GLU A 135 16.23 2.25 -10.53
N PHE A 136 16.83 2.61 -9.40
CA PHE A 136 18.26 2.94 -9.30
C PHE A 136 19.16 1.75 -9.69
N ALA A 137 18.85 0.54 -9.23
CA ALA A 137 19.64 -0.67 -9.56
C ALA A 137 19.53 -1.09 -11.04
N LEU A 138 18.39 -0.79 -11.68
CA LEU A 138 18.14 -1.07 -13.09
C LEU A 138 18.73 0.00 -14.02
N ALA A 139 18.87 1.24 -13.54
CA ALA A 139 19.50 2.31 -14.29
C ALA A 139 20.96 1.93 -14.60
N ALA A 140 21.32 1.88 -15.89
CA ALA A 140 22.72 1.80 -16.27
C ALA A 140 23.35 3.16 -16.03
N ASP A 141 24.20 3.29 -15.01
CA ASP A 141 24.69 4.60 -14.63
C ASP A 141 25.95 5.05 -15.38
N ALA A 142 25.89 6.30 -15.83
CA ALA A 142 27.00 7.13 -16.29
C ALA A 142 28.03 7.48 -15.19
N TRP A 143 27.82 7.00 -13.95
CA TRP A 143 28.68 7.27 -12.80
C TRP A 143 29.87 6.31 -12.68
N SER A 144 29.82 5.16 -13.37
CA SER A 144 30.94 4.22 -13.39
C SER A 144 30.81 3.28 -14.59
N ALA A 145 31.88 3.19 -15.38
CA ALA A 145 32.00 2.28 -16.52
C ALA A 145 31.99 0.78 -16.12
N THR A 146 31.82 0.44 -14.84
CA THR A 146 31.88 -0.92 -14.29
C THR A 146 30.59 -1.40 -13.63
N HIS A 147 29.53 -0.57 -13.53
CA HIS A 147 28.26 -1.02 -12.94
C HIS A 147 27.47 -1.88 -13.94
N THR A 148 27.42 -3.18 -13.66
CA THR A 148 26.53 -4.10 -14.38
C THR A 148 25.10 -3.90 -13.87
N ARG A 149 24.10 -3.87 -14.78
CA ARG A 149 22.69 -3.73 -14.40
C ARG A 149 22.30 -4.83 -13.41
N LEU A 150 21.69 -4.42 -12.29
CA LEU A 150 21.25 -5.33 -11.25
C LEU A 150 19.73 -5.35 -11.20
N HIS A 151 19.16 -6.52 -11.46
CA HIS A 151 17.73 -6.76 -11.30
C HIS A 151 17.46 -7.16 -9.85
N LEU A 152 16.78 -6.28 -9.11
CA LEU A 152 16.29 -6.61 -7.78
C LEU A 152 14.94 -7.32 -7.89
N ASP A 153 14.92 -8.63 -7.65
CA ASP A 153 13.67 -9.41 -7.54
C ASP A 153 13.11 -9.23 -6.13
N MET A 154 12.13 -8.32 -6.01
CA MET A 154 11.56 -7.92 -4.73
C MET A 154 10.30 -8.74 -4.40
N ARG A 155 10.32 -9.36 -3.22
CA ARG A 155 9.17 -10.06 -2.63
C ARG A 155 8.73 -9.36 -1.35
N PHE A 156 7.51 -8.83 -1.34
CA PHE A 156 6.99 -8.12 -0.18
C PHE A 156 6.43 -9.06 0.87
N SER A 157 6.85 -8.90 2.11
CA SER A 157 6.45 -9.70 3.28
C SER A 157 6.62 -8.91 4.58
N GLY A 158 6.19 -9.46 5.73
CA GLY A 158 6.46 -8.83 7.02
C GLY A 158 7.97 -8.81 7.35
N SER A 159 8.41 -7.86 8.19
CA SER A 159 9.80 -7.76 8.68
C SER A 159 10.35 -9.10 9.16
N VAL A 160 9.57 -9.84 9.95
CA VAL A 160 9.97 -11.13 10.50
C VAL A 160 10.17 -12.17 9.40
N ASP A 161 9.24 -12.25 8.45
CA ASP A 161 9.28 -13.23 7.37
C ASP A 161 10.39 -12.94 6.35
N ALA A 162 10.71 -11.65 6.15
CA ALA A 162 11.86 -11.25 5.35
C ALA A 162 13.18 -11.74 5.95
N ILE A 163 13.40 -11.59 7.26
CA ILE A 163 14.61 -12.09 7.92
C ILE A 163 14.63 -13.63 7.93
N ARG A 164 13.48 -14.29 8.10
CA ARG A 164 13.39 -15.76 7.95
C ARG A 164 13.77 -16.22 6.55
N ALA A 165 13.31 -15.53 5.51
CA ALA A 165 13.69 -15.82 4.12
C ALA A 165 15.20 -15.77 3.89
N LEU A 166 15.88 -14.78 4.49
CA LEU A 166 17.33 -14.69 4.46
C LEU A 166 17.99 -15.88 5.19
N ASN A 167 17.50 -16.21 6.38
CA ASN A 167 18.00 -17.35 7.16
C ASN A 167 17.84 -18.70 6.47
N GLU A 168 16.79 -18.84 5.66
CA GLU A 168 16.46 -20.04 4.88
C GLU A 168 17.16 -20.06 3.50
N GLY A 169 17.96 -19.03 3.16
CA GLY A 169 18.65 -18.94 1.88
C GLY A 169 17.76 -18.64 0.68
N ARG A 170 16.50 -18.24 0.91
CA ARG A 170 15.54 -17.87 -0.15
C ARG A 170 15.86 -16.51 -0.78
N CYS A 171 16.64 -15.68 -0.09
CA CYS A 171 17.07 -14.39 -0.62
C CYS A 171 18.48 -14.04 -0.12
N VAL A 172 19.14 -13.12 -0.81
CA VAL A 172 20.47 -12.62 -0.44
C VAL A 172 20.40 -11.36 0.41
N MET A 173 19.26 -10.67 0.38
CA MET A 173 19.00 -9.48 1.16
C MET A 173 17.61 -9.55 1.81
N ALA A 174 17.50 -9.04 3.03
CA ALA A 174 16.23 -8.87 3.72
C ALA A 174 16.05 -7.41 4.18
N GLY A 175 14.93 -6.80 3.81
CA GLY A 175 14.52 -5.48 4.26
C GLY A 175 13.51 -5.57 5.40
N PHE A 176 13.76 -4.88 6.51
CA PHE A 176 12.85 -4.83 7.64
C PHE A 176 12.89 -3.45 8.31
N HIS A 177 11.84 -3.12 9.06
CA HIS A 177 11.77 -1.88 9.82
C HIS A 177 11.94 -2.14 11.31
N THR A 178 12.73 -1.29 11.97
CA THR A 178 12.88 -1.23 13.41
C THR A 178 12.96 0.22 13.86
N LEU A 179 12.72 0.46 15.14
CA LEU A 179 13.08 1.74 15.76
C LEU A 179 14.58 1.96 15.66
N GLN A 180 15.01 3.21 15.54
CA GLN A 180 16.42 3.57 15.43
C GLN A 180 17.23 3.16 16.68
N ASN A 181 16.64 3.34 17.86
CA ASN A 181 17.26 3.05 19.15
C ASN A 181 16.31 2.23 20.04
N PRO A 182 16.09 0.93 19.74
CA PRO A 182 15.26 0.09 20.58
C PRO A 182 15.97 -0.17 21.92
N GLN A 183 15.24 -0.07 23.03
CA GLN A 183 15.79 -0.33 24.36
C GLN A 183 16.09 -1.83 24.54
N GLN A 184 17.01 -2.16 25.46
CA GLN A 184 17.22 -3.55 25.85
C GLN A 184 15.94 -4.09 26.53
N GLY A 185 15.55 -5.32 26.21
CA GLY A 185 14.32 -5.96 26.65
C GLY A 185 13.07 -5.55 25.85
N SER A 186 13.21 -4.67 24.86
CA SER A 186 12.12 -4.23 23.96
C SER A 186 11.47 -5.39 23.20
N VAL A 187 10.24 -5.16 22.74
CA VAL A 187 9.54 -6.03 21.79
C VAL A 187 10.39 -6.19 20.52
N ALA A 188 10.98 -5.11 20.02
CA ALA A 188 11.85 -5.16 18.85
C ALA A 188 13.07 -6.08 19.06
N GLU A 189 13.76 -5.98 20.21
CA GLU A 189 14.87 -6.88 20.52
C GLU A 189 14.40 -8.33 20.58
N LYS A 190 13.33 -8.62 21.32
CA LYS A 190 12.78 -9.97 21.48
C LYS A 190 12.35 -10.60 20.16
N VAL A 191 11.84 -9.80 19.22
CA VAL A 191 11.39 -10.26 17.91
C VAL A 191 12.55 -10.47 16.95
N TYR A 192 13.49 -9.52 16.86
CA TYR A 192 14.51 -9.53 15.81
C TYR A 192 15.83 -10.20 16.22
N LYS A 193 16.26 -10.06 17.49
CA LYS A 193 17.55 -10.61 17.94
C LYS A 193 17.71 -12.12 17.69
N PRO A 194 16.68 -12.98 17.92
CA PRO A 194 16.81 -14.41 17.63
C PRO A 194 16.96 -14.75 16.14
N LEU A 195 16.57 -13.82 15.25
CA LEU A 195 16.60 -14.01 13.80
C LEU A 195 17.88 -13.47 13.16
N LEU A 196 18.62 -12.60 13.87
CA LEU A 196 19.86 -12.01 13.38
C LEU A 196 21.05 -12.86 13.80
N LYS A 197 21.96 -13.13 12.86
CA LYS A 197 23.18 -13.94 13.08
C LYS A 197 24.42 -13.04 12.98
N PRO A 198 24.93 -12.49 14.10
CA PRO A 198 26.17 -11.70 14.11
C PRO A 198 27.33 -12.45 13.43
N GLY A 199 28.18 -11.72 12.71
CA GLY A 199 29.27 -12.31 11.92
C GLY A 199 28.85 -12.76 10.52
N LEU A 200 27.62 -13.28 10.36
CA LEU A 200 27.05 -13.64 9.07
C LEU A 200 26.26 -12.50 8.43
N HIS A 201 25.33 -11.90 9.19
CA HIS A 201 24.49 -10.81 8.70
C HIS A 201 25.19 -9.46 8.88
N LYS A 202 24.97 -8.56 7.91
CA LYS A 202 25.35 -7.15 7.99
C LYS A 202 24.09 -6.30 7.93
N ILE A 203 24.00 -5.32 8.84
CA ILE A 203 22.91 -4.36 8.86
C ILE A 203 23.36 -3.11 8.10
N ILE A 204 22.57 -2.72 7.10
CA ILE A 204 22.82 -1.54 6.27
C ILE A 204 21.66 -0.58 6.49
N GLY A 205 21.95 0.64 6.97
CA GLY A 205 20.96 1.70 7.05
C GLY A 205 20.54 2.11 5.64
N PHE A 206 19.26 2.00 5.33
CA PHE A 206 18.73 2.31 4.00
C PHE A 206 17.96 3.63 3.99
N ALA A 207 16.92 3.72 4.82
CA ALA A 207 16.06 4.89 4.90
C ALA A 207 15.51 5.05 6.32
N THR A 208 15.23 6.29 6.69
CA THR A 208 14.43 6.64 7.87
C THR A 208 13.06 7.10 7.42
N ARG A 209 12.04 6.81 8.23
CA ARG A 209 10.67 7.26 7.98
C ARG A 209 10.01 7.64 9.29
N THR A 210 9.04 8.53 9.19
CA THR A 210 8.15 8.88 10.29
C THR A 210 6.87 8.06 10.17
N GLN A 211 6.46 7.43 11.27
CA GLN A 211 5.16 6.78 11.37
C GLN A 211 4.26 7.54 12.34
N GLY A 212 2.97 7.56 12.05
CA GLY A 212 1.98 8.27 12.86
C GLY A 212 0.62 7.59 12.85
N LEU A 213 -0.29 8.15 13.65
CA LEU A 213 -1.68 7.77 13.61
C LEU A 213 -2.33 8.38 12.37
N MET A 214 -2.75 7.53 11.43
CA MET A 214 -3.67 7.93 10.37
C MET A 214 -5.06 8.03 10.97
N VAL A 215 -5.78 9.11 10.64
CA VAL A 215 -7.12 9.42 11.14
C VAL A 215 -7.95 10.03 10.02
N ALA A 216 -9.27 10.04 10.18
CA ALA A 216 -10.16 10.71 9.23
C ALA A 216 -9.83 12.21 9.11
N ALA A 217 -10.12 12.78 7.94
CA ALA A 217 -9.90 14.20 7.66
C ALA A 217 -10.55 15.10 8.71
N GLY A 218 -9.82 16.11 9.17
CA GLY A 218 -10.25 16.99 10.27
C GLY A 218 -10.05 16.41 11.68
N ASN A 219 -9.61 15.15 11.81
CA ASN A 219 -9.42 14.45 13.08
C ASN A 219 -10.61 14.63 14.04
N PRO A 220 -11.82 14.19 13.67
CA PRO A 220 -13.05 14.46 14.42
C PRO A 220 -13.01 13.89 15.85
N LEU A 221 -12.30 12.79 16.04
CA LEU A 221 -12.07 12.16 17.34
C LEU A 221 -10.82 12.69 18.04
N GLN A 222 -10.17 13.76 17.56
CA GLN A 222 -8.97 14.39 18.11
C GLN A 222 -7.91 13.40 18.64
N LEU A 223 -7.66 12.33 17.88
CA LEU A 223 -6.74 11.28 18.23
C LEU A 223 -5.32 11.77 17.96
N ARG A 224 -4.56 12.04 19.03
CA ARG A 224 -3.15 12.47 18.95
C ARG A 224 -2.18 11.48 19.58
N THR A 225 -2.68 10.61 20.46
CA THR A 225 -1.90 9.61 21.18
C THR A 225 -2.64 8.27 21.25
N LEU A 226 -1.92 7.19 21.56
CA LEU A 226 -2.53 5.87 21.78
C LEU A 226 -3.49 5.87 22.98
N GLN A 227 -3.24 6.72 23.98
CA GLN A 227 -4.15 6.93 25.10
C GLN A 227 -5.47 7.58 24.66
N ASN A 228 -5.44 8.53 23.70
CA ASN A 228 -6.68 9.10 23.16
C ASN A 228 -7.49 8.06 22.38
N VAL A 229 -6.80 7.21 21.63
CA VAL A 229 -7.44 6.10 20.89
C VAL A 229 -8.16 5.17 21.86
N GLN A 230 -7.48 4.76 22.93
CA GLN A 230 -8.05 3.90 23.96
C GLN A 230 -9.22 4.59 24.69
N SER A 231 -9.03 5.82 25.17
CA SER A 231 -10.03 6.52 25.99
C SER A 231 -11.30 6.90 25.23
N ARG A 232 -11.19 7.14 23.92
CA ARG A 232 -12.33 7.45 23.04
C ARG A 232 -12.93 6.20 22.39
N ASN A 233 -12.44 5.01 22.75
CA ASN A 233 -12.91 3.74 22.21
C ASN A 233 -12.91 3.72 20.67
N ALA A 234 -11.88 4.33 20.06
CA ALA A 234 -11.79 4.47 18.61
C ALA A 234 -11.44 3.11 17.96
N ARG A 235 -12.12 2.77 16.86
CA ARG A 235 -11.92 1.52 16.11
C ARG A 235 -10.57 1.55 15.43
N PHE A 236 -9.67 0.69 15.90
CA PHE A 236 -8.33 0.53 15.36
C PHE A 236 -8.32 -0.43 14.18
N ILE A 237 -7.50 -0.15 13.18
CA ILE A 237 -7.14 -1.10 12.13
C ILE A 237 -5.63 -1.29 12.09
N ASN A 238 -5.19 -2.54 12.07
CA ASN A 238 -3.78 -2.90 12.23
C ASN A 238 -3.11 -3.31 10.93
N ARG A 239 -1.77 -3.40 10.95
CA ARG A 239 -1.01 -4.20 9.98
C ARG A 239 -0.88 -5.65 10.48
N PRO A 240 -0.70 -6.64 9.58
CA PRO A 240 -0.50 -8.04 9.95
C PRO A 240 0.60 -8.24 11.00
N LEU A 241 0.43 -9.29 11.80
CA LEU A 241 1.45 -9.74 12.74
C LEU A 241 2.77 -10.01 12.00
N GLY A 242 3.90 -9.66 12.62
CA GLY A 242 5.24 -9.82 12.01
C GLY A 242 5.67 -8.69 11.08
N THR A 243 4.80 -7.72 10.79
CA THR A 243 5.20 -6.47 10.12
C THR A 243 5.96 -5.55 11.09
N GLY A 244 6.92 -4.76 10.57
CA GLY A 244 7.66 -3.82 11.41
C GLY A 244 6.77 -2.79 12.09
N THR A 245 5.70 -2.34 11.42
CA THR A 245 4.69 -1.45 12.02
C THR A 245 3.96 -2.09 13.19
N ARG A 246 3.67 -3.40 13.13
CA ARG A 246 3.05 -4.09 14.26
C ARG A 246 4.02 -4.23 15.44
N VAL A 247 5.30 -4.54 15.17
CA VAL A 247 6.34 -4.56 16.21
C VAL A 247 6.50 -3.18 16.88
N VAL A 248 6.50 -2.11 16.09
CA VAL A 248 6.56 -0.72 16.60
C VAL A 248 5.32 -0.40 17.43
N LEU A 249 4.12 -0.78 16.99
CA LEU A 249 2.90 -0.54 17.75
C LEU A 249 2.91 -1.28 19.10
N ASP A 250 3.25 -2.57 19.09
CA ASP A 250 3.31 -3.38 20.31
C ASP A 250 4.35 -2.82 21.29
N GLU A 251 5.48 -2.31 20.79
CA GLU A 251 6.48 -1.58 21.58
C GLU A 251 5.91 -0.29 22.20
N LEU A 252 5.24 0.56 21.41
CA LEU A 252 4.65 1.80 21.89
C LEU A 252 3.54 1.55 22.93
N LEU A 253 2.75 0.50 22.76
CA LEU A 253 1.74 0.09 23.76
C LEU A 253 2.40 -0.34 25.06
N ALA A 254 3.46 -1.16 24.99
CA ALA A 254 4.21 -1.59 26.17
C ALA A 254 4.81 -0.39 26.92
N GLN A 255 5.41 0.57 26.21
CA GLN A 255 5.95 1.80 26.79
C GLN A 255 4.88 2.66 27.47
N CYS A 256 3.64 2.65 26.95
CA CYS A 256 2.52 3.36 27.53
C CYS A 256 1.77 2.59 28.63
N GLY A 257 2.14 1.34 28.92
CA GLY A 257 1.39 0.47 29.83
C GLY A 257 0.00 0.10 29.32
N LEU A 258 -0.22 0.13 28.01
CA LEU A 258 -1.50 -0.17 27.35
C LEU A 258 -1.53 -1.61 26.84
N LEU A 259 -2.71 -2.22 26.86
CA LEU A 259 -2.92 -3.59 26.39
C LEU A 259 -3.69 -3.58 25.07
N ALA A 260 -3.29 -4.45 24.14
CA ALA A 260 -3.96 -4.67 22.86
C ALA A 260 -5.49 -4.85 22.97
N ALA A 261 -5.96 -5.55 24.00
CA ALA A 261 -7.38 -5.81 24.25
C ALA A 261 -8.20 -4.55 24.56
N GLN A 262 -7.55 -3.42 24.89
CA GLN A 262 -8.20 -2.14 25.17
C GLN A 262 -8.55 -1.35 23.90
N PHE A 263 -8.22 -1.87 22.71
CA PHE A 263 -8.41 -1.22 21.42
C PHE A 263 -9.45 -1.99 20.60
N PRO A 264 -10.64 -1.43 20.36
CA PRO A 264 -11.63 -2.06 19.48
C PRO A 264 -11.05 -2.30 18.10
N GLY A 265 -11.23 -3.51 17.55
CA GLY A 265 -10.70 -3.83 16.22
C GLY A 265 -9.21 -4.13 16.15
N TYR A 266 -8.48 -4.23 17.28
CA TYR A 266 -7.02 -4.51 17.28
C TYR A 266 -6.63 -5.76 16.48
N ALA A 267 -7.52 -6.77 16.41
CA ALA A 267 -7.30 -7.98 15.64
C ALA A 267 -7.56 -7.82 14.13
N HIS A 268 -8.29 -6.78 13.71
CA HIS A 268 -8.53 -6.50 12.30
C HIS A 268 -7.24 -5.99 11.66
N THR A 269 -6.89 -6.52 10.49
CA THR A 269 -5.64 -6.17 9.83
C THR A 269 -5.84 -5.84 8.36
N GLU A 270 -4.98 -4.99 7.83
CA GLU A 270 -4.89 -4.62 6.42
C GLU A 270 -3.46 -4.82 5.89
N PRO A 271 -3.29 -5.35 4.67
CA PRO A 271 -2.00 -5.82 4.19
C PRO A 271 -0.99 -4.70 3.89
N SER A 272 -1.44 -3.47 3.67
CA SER A 272 -0.62 -2.33 3.26
C SER A 272 -0.98 -1.05 4.03
N HIS A 273 -0.08 -0.05 4.03
CA HIS A 273 -0.38 1.27 4.59
C HIS A 273 -1.53 1.94 3.86
N THR A 274 -1.57 1.80 2.53
CA THR A 274 -2.66 2.31 1.68
C THR A 274 -4.00 1.66 2.03
N ALA A 275 -4.04 0.36 2.31
CA ALA A 275 -5.27 -0.33 2.71
C ALA A 275 -5.75 0.10 4.10
N VAL A 276 -4.84 0.38 5.03
CA VAL A 276 -5.17 1.03 6.31
C VAL A 276 -5.76 2.42 6.07
N ALA A 277 -5.11 3.24 5.25
CA ALA A 277 -5.56 4.60 4.94
C ALA A 277 -6.96 4.61 4.29
N HIS A 278 -7.22 3.70 3.33
CA HIS A 278 -8.55 3.57 2.72
C HIS A 278 -9.60 3.08 3.72
N ALA A 279 -9.28 2.15 4.62
CA ALA A 279 -10.21 1.71 5.67
C ALA A 279 -10.63 2.88 6.58
N ILE A 280 -9.70 3.79 6.87
CA ILE A 280 -9.98 5.00 7.67
C ILE A 280 -10.77 6.02 6.85
N ALA A 281 -10.37 6.28 5.61
CA ALA A 281 -11.02 7.25 4.73
C ALA A 281 -12.47 6.86 4.39
N SER A 282 -12.76 5.55 4.28
CA SER A 282 -14.11 5.01 4.07
C SER A 282 -14.95 4.91 5.34
N GLY A 283 -14.39 5.19 6.52
CA GLY A 283 -15.08 5.09 7.81
C GLY A 283 -15.22 3.66 8.35
N ALA A 284 -14.58 2.67 7.73
CA ALA A 284 -14.54 1.29 8.23
C ALA A 284 -13.72 1.16 9.53
N ALA A 285 -12.75 2.06 9.73
CA ALA A 285 -11.98 2.23 10.96
C ALA A 285 -11.83 3.72 11.29
N ASP A 286 -11.45 4.03 12.53
CA ASP A 286 -11.26 5.40 12.99
C ASP A 286 -9.78 5.81 12.99
N VAL A 287 -8.89 4.84 13.19
CA VAL A 287 -7.44 5.06 13.32
C VAL A 287 -6.62 3.82 12.99
N GLY A 288 -5.40 4.02 12.51
CA GLY A 288 -4.40 2.97 12.30
C GLY A 288 -2.99 3.55 12.24
N LEU A 289 -1.98 2.72 12.45
CA LEU A 289 -0.57 3.15 12.38
C LEU A 289 -0.03 3.01 10.95
N GLY A 290 0.71 4.03 10.48
CA GLY A 290 1.40 3.98 9.18
C GLY A 290 2.50 5.00 9.06
#